data_AF-A0A3N6Q5V0-F1
#
_entry.id   AF-A0A3N6Q5V0-F1
#
_cell.length_a   1.000
_cell.length_b   1.000
_cell.length_c   1.000
_cell.angle_alpha   90.00
_cell.angle_beta   90.00
_cell.angle_gamma   90.00
#
_symmetry.space_group_name_H-M   'P 1'
#
loop_
_entity.id
_entity.type
_entity.pdbx_description
1 polymer ?
#
loop_
_entity_poly.entity_id
_entity_poly.type
_entity_poly.pdbx_seq_one_letter_code
_entity_poly.pdbx_strand_id
1 'polypeptide(L)' 'MNQIGEIKFCGMKCYSTPECNATCIHEGYEKGICLQNDYGSLECCCQGNLRSNAGSPISSVDLTK' A
#
# COMPACT_ATOMS: atom_id res chain seq x y z
N MET A 1 -8.17 -22.04 -3.91
CA MET A 1 -8.63 -20.70 -4.34
C MET A 1 -7.48 -19.75 -4.06
N ASN A 2 -6.66 -19.43 -5.08
CA ASN A 2 -5.56 -18.49 -4.90
C ASN A 2 -6.17 -17.09 -4.76
N GLN A 3 -6.33 -16.64 -3.52
CA GLN A 3 -6.62 -15.24 -3.21
C GLN A 3 -5.35 -14.42 -3.55
N ILE A 4 -5.08 -14.24 -4.84
CA ILE A 4 -4.36 -13.06 -5.30
C ILE A 4 -5.28 -11.92 -4.91
N GLY A 5 -5.05 -11.33 -3.74
CA GLY A 5 -5.79 -10.16 -3.29
C GLY A 5 -5.82 -9.15 -4.43
N GLU A 6 -6.92 -8.42 -4.58
CA GLU A 6 -7.02 -7.47 -5.68
C GLU A 6 -5.81 -6.54 -5.65
N ILE A 7 -5.08 -6.51 -6.77
CA ILE A 7 -3.98 -5.59 -6.93
C ILE A 7 -4.60 -4.22 -7.17
N LYS A 8 -4.34 -3.29 -6.26
CA LYS A 8 -4.84 -1.93 -6.28
C LYS A 8 -3.64 -1.00 -6.34
N PHE A 9 -3.69 -0.01 -7.21
CA PHE A 9 -2.64 1.00 -7.35
C PHE A 9 -1.28 0.44 -7.83
N CYS A 10 -1.14 0.34 -9.16
CA CYS A 10 0.10 0.07 -9.87
C CYS A 10 0.50 1.30 -10.68
N GLY A 11 1.80 1.61 -10.75
CA GLY A 11 2.31 2.72 -11.57
C GLY A 11 3.50 3.47 -10.97
N MET A 12 3.89 3.13 -9.74
CA MET A 12 5.15 3.62 -9.17
C MET A 12 6.30 2.75 -9.68
N LYS A 13 7.45 3.36 -9.99
CA LYS A 13 8.63 2.60 -10.41
C LYS A 13 9.13 1.74 -9.25
N CYS A 14 9.28 0.44 -9.46
CA CYS A 14 9.77 -0.47 -8.43
C CYS A 14 11.28 -0.64 -8.54
N TYR A 15 12.00 -0.22 -7.51
CA TYR A 15 13.45 -0.49 -7.39
C TYR A 15 13.72 -1.72 -6.50
N SER A 16 12.90 -1.90 -5.47
CA SER A 16 13.00 -3.03 -4.54
C SER A 16 11.63 -3.38 -3.97
N THR A 17 11.29 -4.66 -3.94
CA THR A 17 10.05 -5.18 -3.34
C THR A 17 9.85 -4.74 -1.88
N PRO A 18 10.86 -4.79 -0.98
CA PRO A 18 10.69 -4.30 0.39
C PRO A 18 10.34 -2.82 0.49
N GLU A 19 10.92 -1.97 -0.37
CA GLU A 19 10.59 -0.53 -0.42
C GLU A 19 9.15 -0.32 -0.88
N CYS A 20 8.75 -0.99 -1.96
CA CYS A 20 7.37 -0.99 -2.45
C CYS A 20 6.38 -1.45 -1.37
N ASN A 21 6.73 -2.51 -0.63
CA ASN A 21 5.92 -3.03 0.45
C ASN A 21 5.76 -2.01 1.59
N ALA A 22 6.84 -1.35 2.00
CA ALA A 22 6.79 -0.32 3.03
C ALA A 22 5.92 0.87 2.61
N THR A 23 6.00 1.33 1.36
CA THR A 23 5.14 2.40 0.83
C THR A 23 3.68 1.98 0.82
N CYS A 24 3.36 0.79 0.28
CA CYS A 24 1.99 0.30 0.25
C CYS A 24 1.39 0.14 1.66
N ILE A 25 2.16 -0.35 2.62
CA ILE A 25 1.71 -0.44 4.02
C ILE A 25 1.48 0.94 4.63
N HIS A 26 2.37 1.92 4.36
CA HIS A 26 2.18 3.30 4.82
C HIS A 26 0.91 3.95 4.25
N GLU A 27 0.59 3.69 2.99
CA GLU A 27 -0.64 4.16 2.34
C GLU A 27 -1.90 3.45 2.87
N GLY A 28 -1.74 2.34 3.62
CA GLY A 28 -2.85 1.59 4.22
C GLY A 28 -3.19 0.28 3.50
N TYR A 29 -2.41 -0.15 2.52
CA TYR A 29 -2.59 -1.47 1.90
C TYR A 29 -1.97 -2.59 2.74
N GLU A 30 -2.31 -3.83 2.42
CA GLU A 30 -1.83 -5.00 3.19
C GLU A 30 -0.39 -5.36 2.83
N LYS A 31 0.00 -5.19 1.57
CA LYS A 31 1.38 -5.39 1.09
C LYS A 31 1.63 -4.68 -0.24
N GLY A 32 2.90 -4.56 -0.60
CA GLY A 32 3.36 -4.09 -1.92
C GLY A 32 4.24 -5.12 -2.61
N ILE A 33 4.08 -5.27 -3.92
CA ILE A 33 4.85 -6.19 -4.75
C ILE A 33 5.38 -5.48 -6.00
N CYS A 34 6.60 -5.81 -6.42
CA CYS A 34 7.09 -5.41 -7.74
C CYS A 34 6.56 -6.39 -8.79
N LEU A 35 5.86 -5.88 -9.79
CA LEU A 35 5.41 -6.63 -10.96
C LEU A 35 6.02 -6.05 -12.22
N GLN A 36 6.39 -6.93 -13.16
CA GLN A 36 6.83 -6.50 -14.48
C GLN A 36 5.61 -6.18 -15.34
N ASN A 37 5.61 -5.02 -15.99
CA ASN A 37 4.60 -4.63 -16.95
C ASN A 37 4.90 -5.15 -18.36
N ASP A 38 3.95 -5.00 -19.30
CA ASP A 38 4.11 -5.40 -20.71
C ASP A 38 5.29 -4.73 -21.43
N TYR A 39 5.79 -3.61 -20.90
CA TYR A 39 6.95 -2.88 -21.42
C TYR A 39 8.28 -3.35 -20.81
N GLY A 40 8.27 -4.38 -19.96
CA GLY A 40 9.45 -4.94 -19.31
C GLY A 40 9.95 -4.15 -18.09
N SER A 41 9.25 -3.10 -17.68
CA SER A 41 9.59 -2.28 -16.51
C SER A 41 8.98 -2.87 -15.23
N LEU A 42 9.71 -2.79 -14.11
CA LEU A 42 9.18 -3.17 -12.79
C LEU A 42 8.38 -2.01 -12.19
N GLU A 43 7.13 -2.29 -11.85
CA GLU A 43 6.19 -1.36 -11.22
C GLU A 43 5.75 -1.90 -9.86
N CYS A 44 5.73 -1.01 -8.87
CA CYS A 44 5.22 -1.28 -7.55
C CYS A 44 3.69 -1.27 -7.61
N CYS A 45 3.11 -2.35 -7.09
CA CYS A 45 1.71 -2.63 -7.07
C CYS A 45 1.29 -2.96 -5.64
N CYS A 46 0.35 -2.21 -5.08
CA CYS A 46 -0.20 -2.53 -3.77
C CYS A 46 -1.24 -3.64 -3.89
N GLN A 47 -1.31 -4.52 -2.90
CA GLN A 47 -2.29 -5.59 -2.83
C GLN A 47 -3.04 -5.53 -1.51
N GLY A 48 -4.32 -5.81 -1.58
CA GLY A 48 -5.21 -5.86 -0.44
C GLY A 48 -6.19 -4.70 -0.43
N ASN A 49 -7.10 -4.73 0.52
CA ASN A 49 -7.96 -3.57 0.74
C ASN A 49 -7.11 -2.43 1.29
N LEU A 50 -7.40 -1.21 0.85
CA LEU A 50 -6.98 -0.03 1.61
C LEU A 50 -7.62 -0.22 2.98
N ARG A 51 -6.85 -0.69 3.96
CA ARG A 51 -7.22 -0.56 5.35
C ARG A 51 -7.33 0.94 5.47
N SER A 52 -8.57 1.42 5.52
CA SER A 52 -8.88 2.69 6.11
C SER A 52 -8.28 2.62 7.51
N ASN A 53 -7.00 2.95 7.63
CA ASN A 53 -6.64 3.94 8.60
C ASN A 53 -7.48 5.14 8.17
N ALA A 54 -8.75 5.12 8.62
CA ALA A 54 -9.20 6.17 9.46
C ALA A 54 -7.96 6.57 10.29
N GLY A 55 -7.24 7.55 9.78
CA GLY A 55 -7.12 8.72 10.60
C GLY A 55 -8.51 8.91 11.22
N SER A 56 -8.71 8.34 12.41
CA SER A 56 -8.87 9.24 13.50
C SER A 56 -7.77 10.29 13.28
N PRO A 57 -8.10 11.49 12.75
CA PRO A 57 -7.34 12.60 13.28
C PRO A 57 -7.41 12.37 14.79
N ILE A 58 -6.28 12.42 15.46
CA ILE A 58 -6.29 12.58 16.90
C ILE A 58 -6.87 13.98 17.10
N SER A 59 -8.18 14.13 16.89
CA SER A 59 -8.94 15.33 17.12
C SER A 59 -9.73 15.02 18.37
N SER A 60 -9.18 15.57 19.45
CA SER A 60 -9.85 15.90 20.69
C SER A 60 -10.16 14.74 21.64
N VAL A 61 -9.30 14.59 22.64
CA VAL A 61 -9.62 14.67 24.09
C VAL A 61 -8.25 14.81 24.81
N ASP A 62 -7.99 15.69 25.77
CA ASP A 62 -8.76 16.67 26.51
C ASP A 62 -7.75 17.45 27.37
N LEU A 63 -7.69 18.78 27.22
CA LEU A 63 -6.98 19.65 28.17
C LEU A 63 -7.88 19.79 29.41
N THR A 64 -7.90 18.77 30.26
CA THR A 64 -8.41 18.90 31.63
C THR A 64 -7.33 18.46 32.61
N LYS A 65 -6.51 19.40 33.06
CA LYS A 65 -6.62 20.01 34.39
C LYS A 65 -5.35 20.79 34.74
#